data_AF-A0A202DU63-F1
#
_entry.id   AF-A0A202DU63-F1
#
_cell.length_a   1.000
_cell.length_b   1.000
_cell.length_c   1.000
_cell.angle_alpha   90.00
_cell.angle_beta   90.00
_cell.angle_gamma   90.00
#
_symmetry.space_group_name_H-M   'P 1'
#
loop_
_entity.id
_entity.type
_entity.pdbx_description
1 polymer ?
#
loop_
_entity_poly.entity_id
_entity_poly.type
_entity_poly.pdbx_seq_one_letter_code
_entity_poly.pdbx_strand_id
1 'polypeptide(L)'
;MGKEIQLNPPKNRIQTWIRIGLQNPWIAGAYDPEFKEKSFYECHTVEELKEKFLHGNWCLGQAFFYQNICFINQVNGGDEWLVIRDDIPFESFTCIRIIEKGEFDELIRMILNATDEQLRELEY
;
A
#
# COMPACT_ATOMS: atom_id res chain seq x y z
N MET A 1 -25.72 -2.78 -32.39
CA MET A 1 -24.65 -3.76 -32.10
C MET A 1 -23.57 -3.00 -31.34
N GLY A 2 -23.54 -3.18 -30.04
CA GLY A 2 -22.61 -2.53 -29.11
C GLY A 2 -22.86 -3.20 -27.77
N LYS A 3 -22.11 -4.27 -27.49
CA LYS A 3 -22.17 -4.92 -26.19
C LYS A 3 -21.58 -3.92 -25.19
N GLU A 4 -22.40 -3.48 -24.25
CA GLU A 4 -21.91 -2.87 -23.02
C GLU A 4 -20.84 -3.81 -22.44
N ILE A 5 -19.63 -3.29 -22.33
CA ILE A 5 -18.54 -3.95 -21.63
C ILE A 5 -19.00 -4.03 -20.19
N GLN A 6 -19.28 -5.24 -19.71
CA GLN A 6 -19.46 -5.44 -18.29
C GLN A 6 -18.16 -5.03 -17.60
N LEU A 7 -18.19 -3.90 -16.90
CA LEU A 7 -17.22 -3.56 -15.88
C LEU A 7 -17.26 -4.72 -14.89
N ASN A 8 -16.30 -5.64 -15.00
CA ASN A 8 -16.13 -6.66 -13.98
C ASN A 8 -16.03 -5.93 -12.63
N PRO A 9 -16.83 -6.29 -11.61
CA PRO A 9 -16.67 -5.72 -10.29
C PRO A 9 -15.23 -5.99 -9.83
N PRO A 10 -14.60 -5.08 -9.07
CA PRO A 10 -13.22 -5.25 -8.70
C PRO A 10 -13.05 -6.60 -8.01
N LYS A 11 -12.19 -7.44 -8.59
CA LYS A 11 -11.55 -8.56 -7.89
C LYS A 11 -11.11 -8.05 -6.51
N ASN A 12 -11.31 -8.87 -5.48
CA ASN A 12 -10.85 -8.64 -4.10
C ASN A 12 -9.59 -7.74 -4.09
N ARG A 13 -9.64 -6.55 -3.44
CA ARG A 13 -8.54 -5.57 -3.45
C ARG A 13 -7.21 -6.20 -3.02
N ILE A 14 -7.25 -7.12 -2.05
CA ILE A 14 -6.08 -7.88 -1.60
C ILE A 14 -5.47 -8.68 -2.75
N GLN A 15 -6.27 -9.31 -3.61
CA GLN A 15 -5.76 -10.04 -4.78
C GLN A 15 -5.11 -9.11 -5.81
N THR A 16 -5.65 -7.90 -5.98
CA THR A 16 -5.01 -6.86 -6.80
C THR A 16 -3.68 -6.44 -6.21
N TRP A 17 -3.61 -6.16 -4.91
CA TRP A 17 -2.38 -5.78 -4.22
C TRP A 17 -1.35 -6.89 -4.18
N ILE A 18 -1.76 -8.16 -4.03
CA ILE A 18 -0.87 -9.32 -4.17
C ILE A 18 -0.25 -9.34 -5.57
N ARG A 19 -1.08 -9.22 -6.62
CA ARG A 19 -0.58 -9.21 -8.00
C ARG A 19 0.43 -8.08 -8.24
N ILE A 20 0.16 -6.88 -7.72
CA ILE A 20 1.06 -5.73 -7.84
C ILE A 20 2.34 -5.96 -7.02
N GLY A 21 2.21 -6.35 -5.75
CA GLY A 21 3.35 -6.61 -4.87
C GLY A 21 4.28 -7.70 -5.41
N LEU A 22 3.75 -8.75 -6.04
CA LEU A 22 4.56 -9.81 -6.67
C LEU A 22 5.34 -9.35 -7.90
N GLN A 23 5.08 -8.15 -8.44
CA GLN A 23 5.93 -7.54 -9.48
C GLN A 23 7.23 -6.96 -8.90
N ASN A 24 7.27 -6.70 -7.59
CA ASN A 24 8.47 -6.26 -6.89
C ASN A 24 9.33 -7.47 -6.48
N PRO A 25 10.60 -7.57 -6.93
CA PRO A 25 11.45 -8.73 -6.65
C PRO A 25 11.69 -9.00 -5.16
N TRP A 26 11.73 -7.96 -4.32
CA TRP A 26 11.94 -8.10 -2.89
C TRP A 26 10.72 -8.70 -2.20
N ILE A 27 9.53 -8.19 -2.53
CA ILE A 27 8.25 -8.72 -2.02
C ILE A 27 8.01 -10.13 -2.54
N ALA A 28 8.28 -10.39 -3.82
CA ALA A 28 8.15 -11.72 -4.42
C ALA A 28 9.10 -12.76 -3.82
N GLY A 29 10.24 -12.30 -3.28
CA GLY A 29 11.20 -13.13 -2.56
C GLY A 29 10.85 -13.42 -1.09
N ALA A 30 9.75 -12.88 -0.55
CA ALA A 30 9.35 -13.14 0.84
C ALA A 30 9.02 -14.63 1.05
N TYR A 31 9.61 -15.26 2.06
CA TYR A 31 9.44 -16.69 2.35
C TYR A 31 9.13 -17.01 3.82
N ASP A 32 9.44 -16.13 4.77
CA ASP A 32 9.16 -16.32 6.20
C ASP A 32 8.51 -15.07 6.81
N PRO A 33 7.18 -14.92 6.67
CA PRO A 33 6.27 -15.76 5.89
C PRO A 33 6.27 -15.42 4.38
N GLU A 34 5.77 -16.34 3.54
CA GLU A 34 5.45 -16.05 2.15
C GLU A 34 4.40 -14.93 2.01
N PHE A 35 4.58 -14.04 1.03
CA PHE A 35 3.65 -12.95 0.73
C PHE A 35 2.32 -13.47 0.16
N LYS A 36 1.25 -13.40 0.98
CA LYS A 36 -0.10 -13.94 0.67
C LYS A 36 -1.18 -13.08 1.32
N GLU A 37 -2.44 -13.47 1.20
CA GLU A 37 -3.58 -12.76 1.82
C GLU A 37 -3.39 -12.52 3.32
N LYS A 38 -2.79 -13.48 4.04
CA LYS A 38 -2.47 -13.39 5.47
C LYS A 38 -1.42 -12.33 5.83
N SER A 39 -0.73 -11.76 4.84
CA SER A 39 0.23 -10.68 5.05
C SER A 39 -0.45 -9.32 5.24
N PHE A 40 -1.75 -9.21 4.96
CA PHE A 40 -2.48 -7.96 4.99
C PHE A 40 -3.20 -7.77 6.32
N TYR A 41 -3.10 -6.56 6.86
CA TYR A 41 -3.84 -6.12 8.04
C TYR A 41 -4.54 -4.80 7.74
N GLU A 42 -5.85 -4.76 8.03
CA GLU A 42 -6.67 -3.54 7.90
C GLU A 42 -6.47 -2.65 9.13
N CYS A 43 -6.02 -1.42 8.90
CA CYS A 43 -6.06 -0.37 9.90
C CYS A 43 -7.37 0.41 9.74
N HIS A 44 -8.09 0.65 10.84
CA HIS A 44 -9.36 1.37 10.82
C HIS A 44 -9.20 2.87 11.04
N THR A 45 -8.03 3.33 11.51
CA THR A 45 -7.69 4.74 11.70
C THR A 45 -6.29 5.06 11.16
N VAL A 46 -6.03 6.34 10.88
CA VAL A 46 -4.70 6.82 10.51
C VAL A 46 -3.74 6.66 11.69
N GLU A 47 -4.21 6.83 12.92
CA GLU A 47 -3.46 6.58 14.16
C GLU A 47 -2.99 5.13 14.25
N GLU A 48 -3.85 4.15 14.01
CA GLU A 48 -3.46 2.74 14.02
C GLU A 48 -2.41 2.44 12.96
N LEU A 49 -2.56 3.03 11.77
CA LEU A 49 -1.59 2.90 10.70
C LEU A 49 -0.21 3.48 11.10
N LYS A 50 -0.20 4.66 11.75
CA LYS A 50 1.02 5.25 12.34
C LYS A 50 1.65 4.32 13.37
N GLU A 51 0.85 3.76 14.28
CA GLU A 51 1.33 2.82 15.29
C GLU A 51 2.00 1.59 14.66
N LYS A 52 1.44 1.03 13.58
CA LYS A 52 2.09 -0.07 12.84
C LYS A 52 3.45 0.34 12.30
N PHE A 53 3.57 1.49 11.66
CA PHE A 53 4.85 1.95 11.12
C PHE A 53 5.88 2.25 12.21
N LEU A 54 5.46 2.86 13.32
CA LEU A 54 6.34 3.16 14.45
C LEU A 54 6.81 1.90 15.20
N HIS A 55 6.01 0.83 15.21
CA HIS A 55 6.43 -0.44 15.81
C HIS A 55 7.64 -1.05 15.10
N GLY A 56 7.71 -0.92 13.77
CA GLY A 56 8.80 -1.47 12.96
C GLY A 56 8.96 -3.00 13.07
N ASN A 57 10.15 -3.48 12.69
CA ASN A 57 10.56 -4.88 12.71
C ASN A 57 9.62 -5.80 11.90
N TRP A 58 9.16 -5.31 10.77
CA TRP A 58 8.26 -6.04 9.88
C TRP A 58 9.03 -6.89 8.86
N CYS A 59 8.50 -8.07 8.57
CA CYS A 59 9.00 -8.95 7.52
C CYS A 59 8.70 -8.39 6.13
N LEU A 60 9.43 -8.85 5.11
CA LEU A 60 9.12 -8.55 3.72
C LEU A 60 7.69 -9.00 3.38
N GLY A 61 6.97 -8.17 2.64
CA GLY A 61 5.60 -8.45 2.25
C GLY A 61 4.55 -8.22 3.34
N GLN A 62 4.93 -7.91 4.60
CA GLN A 62 3.95 -7.42 5.57
C GLN A 62 3.25 -6.20 4.98
N ALA A 63 1.92 -6.20 5.02
CA ALA A 63 1.12 -5.16 4.42
C ALA A 63 0.12 -4.57 5.42
N PHE A 64 0.00 -3.25 5.40
CA PHE A 64 -1.01 -2.51 6.14
C PHE A 64 -1.84 -1.71 5.14
N PHE A 65 -3.14 -1.62 5.36
CA PHE A 65 -3.99 -0.81 4.50
C PHE A 65 -5.02 -0.02 5.29
N TYR A 66 -5.33 1.16 4.78
CA TYR A 66 -6.34 2.06 5.30
C TYR A 66 -7.23 2.49 4.13
N GLN A 67 -8.52 2.19 4.20
CA GLN A 67 -9.49 2.40 3.12
C GLN A 67 -9.06 1.72 1.80
N ASN A 68 -8.63 2.50 0.80
CA ASN A 68 -8.15 2.02 -0.48
C ASN A 68 -6.64 2.23 -0.69
N ILE A 69 -5.90 2.62 0.34
CA ILE A 69 -4.44 2.78 0.30
C ILE A 69 -3.79 1.59 0.98
N CYS A 70 -2.89 0.90 0.27
CA CYS A 70 -2.12 -0.23 0.77
C CYS A 70 -0.63 0.11 0.76
N PHE A 71 0.04 -0.31 1.83
CA PHE A 71 1.47 -0.21 2.04
C PHE A 71 2.02 -1.63 2.18
N ILE A 72 2.98 -2.01 1.34
CA ILE A 72 3.62 -3.33 1.40
C ILE A 72 5.10 -3.16 1.68
N ASN A 73 5.59 -3.75 2.76
CA ASN A 73 6.99 -3.66 3.14
C ASN A 73 7.88 -4.33 2.09
N GLN A 74 8.85 -3.61 1.55
CA GLN A 74 9.79 -4.10 0.55
C GLN A 74 11.24 -4.17 1.05
N VAL A 75 11.50 -3.73 2.30
CA VAL A 75 12.82 -3.79 2.93
C VAL A 75 12.73 -4.45 4.31
N ASN A 76 13.70 -5.32 4.63
CA ASN A 76 13.76 -5.95 5.95
C ASN A 76 13.74 -4.91 7.08
N GLY A 77 12.92 -5.14 8.10
CA GLY A 77 12.79 -4.24 9.25
C GLY A 77 11.68 -3.19 9.12
N GLY A 78 11.07 -3.01 7.94
CA GLY A 78 9.91 -2.13 7.77
C GLY A 78 10.24 -0.67 7.44
N ASP A 79 11.38 -0.41 6.79
CA ASP A 79 11.86 0.96 6.52
C ASP A 79 11.32 1.56 5.21
N GLU A 80 10.93 0.72 4.24
CA GLU A 80 10.46 1.19 2.93
C GLU A 80 9.24 0.42 2.47
N TRP A 81 8.21 1.15 2.03
CA TRP A 81 6.89 0.61 1.76
C TRP A 81 6.45 0.96 0.34
N LEU A 82 6.16 -0.04 -0.49
CA LEU A 82 5.46 0.15 -1.75
C LEU A 82 4.04 0.63 -1.46
N VAL A 83 3.63 1.76 -2.07
CA VAL A 83 2.32 2.35 -1.84
C VAL A 83 1.43 2.20 -3.06
N ILE A 84 0.21 1.73 -2.83
CA ILE A 84 -0.80 1.45 -3.84
C ILE A 84 -2.11 2.10 -3.44
N ARG A 85 -2.73 2.90 -4.33
CA ARG A 85 -4.11 3.37 -4.16
C ARG A 85 -5.00 2.68 -5.16
N ASP A 86 -6.02 1.98 -4.67
CA ASP A 86 -6.86 1.05 -5.47
C ASP A 86 -6.00 0.01 -6.21
N ASP A 87 -5.71 0.22 -7.49
CA ASP A 87 -4.87 -0.63 -8.34
C ASP A 87 -3.64 0.10 -8.92
N ILE A 88 -3.31 1.27 -8.37
CA ILE A 88 -2.28 2.19 -8.85
C ILE A 88 -1.09 2.14 -7.88
N PRO A 89 -0.02 1.40 -8.17
CA PRO A 89 1.27 1.61 -7.50
C PRO A 89 1.86 2.93 -7.99
N PHE A 90 2.33 3.79 -7.10
CA PHE A 90 2.86 5.11 -7.49
C PHE A 90 4.22 5.46 -6.87
N GLU A 91 4.44 5.17 -5.59
CA GLU A 91 5.70 5.54 -4.92
C GLU A 91 6.09 4.55 -3.83
N SER A 92 7.28 4.77 -3.27
CA SER A 92 7.79 4.08 -2.10
C SER A 92 8.04 5.08 -0.98
N PHE A 93 7.57 4.79 0.24
CA PHE A 93 7.73 5.69 1.38
C PHE A 93 8.52 5.07 2.52
N THR A 94 9.35 5.90 3.14
CA THR A 94 9.85 5.69 4.50
C THR A 94 8.88 6.33 5.49
N CYS A 95 7.82 5.60 5.84
CA CYS A 95 6.72 6.12 6.67
C CYS A 95 7.20 6.69 8.02
N ILE A 96 8.18 6.06 8.68
CA ILE A 96 8.71 6.54 9.97
C ILE A 96 9.22 7.98 9.86
N ARG A 97 10.01 8.29 8.82
CA ARG A 97 10.55 9.65 8.63
C ARG A 97 9.46 10.69 8.37
N ILE A 98 8.40 10.31 7.67
CA ILE A 98 7.26 11.19 7.40
C ILE A 98 6.47 11.44 8.69
N ILE A 99 6.29 10.41 9.52
CA ILE A 99 5.65 10.51 10.84
C ILE A 99 6.47 11.41 11.77
N GLU A 100 7.79 11.24 11.83
CA GLU A 100 8.69 12.05 12.66
C GLU A 100 8.64 13.55 12.29
N LYS A 101 8.36 13.88 11.03
CA LYS A 101 8.16 15.26 10.56
C LYS A 101 6.76 15.81 10.86
N GLY A 102 5.82 14.97 11.29
CA GLY A 102 4.42 15.35 11.50
C GLY A 102 3.63 15.52 10.19
N GLU A 103 4.10 14.94 9.08
CA GLU A 103 3.53 15.12 7.74
C GLU A 103 2.59 13.97 7.33
N PHE A 104 2.52 12.90 8.13
CA PHE A 104 1.88 11.64 7.72
C PHE A 104 0.36 11.76 7.52
N ASP A 105 -0.35 12.43 8.43
CA ASP A 105 -1.80 12.63 8.33
C ASP A 105 -2.19 13.43 7.08
N GLU A 106 -1.39 14.47 6.78
CA GLU A 106 -1.58 15.29 5.59
C GLU A 106 -1.29 14.49 4.32
N LEU A 107 -0.22 13.69 4.30
CA LEU A 107 0.09 12.78 3.19
C LEU A 107 -1.07 11.82 2.89
N ILE A 108 -1.62 11.17 3.92
CA ILE A 108 -2.77 10.28 3.75
C ILE A 108 -3.97 11.05 3.18
N ARG A 109 -4.22 12.26 3.67
CA ARG A 109 -5.29 13.12 3.15
C ARG A 109 -5.06 13.48 1.67
N MET A 110 -3.83 13.81 1.28
CA MET A 110 -3.48 14.13 -0.12
C MET A 110 -3.73 12.92 -1.03
N ILE A 111 -3.23 11.74 -0.66
CA ILE A 111 -3.41 10.50 -1.45
C ILE A 111 -4.89 10.13 -1.61
N LEU A 112 -5.70 10.27 -0.55
CA LEU A 112 -7.13 9.98 -0.59
C LEU A 112 -7.91 10.92 -1.52
N ASN A 113 -7.47 12.18 -1.65
CA ASN A 113 -8.13 13.19 -2.48
C ASN A 113 -7.53 13.31 -3.88
N ALA A 114 -6.36 12.71 -4.13
CA ALA A 114 -5.67 12.74 -5.40
C ALA A 114 -6.45 11.99 -6.49
N THR A 115 -6.53 12.62 -7.66
CA THR A 115 -7.00 11.93 -8.87
C THR A 115 -6.03 10.82 -9.29
N ASP A 116 -6.51 9.90 -10.11
CA ASP A 116 -5.69 8.83 -10.69
C ASP A 116 -4.49 9.39 -11.46
N GLU A 117 -4.66 10.51 -12.17
CA GLU A 117 -3.59 11.15 -12.95
C GLU A 117 -2.54 11.75 -12.03
N GLN A 118 -2.95 12.50 -11.00
CA GLN A 118 -2.03 13.09 -10.02
C GLN A 118 -1.17 12.03 -9.33
N LEU A 119 -1.73 10.86 -9.01
CA LEU A 119 -0.93 9.76 -8.46
C LEU A 119 0.07 9.18 -9.47
N ARG A 120 -0.27 9.12 -10.76
CA ARG A 120 0.65 8.63 -11.81
C ARG A 120 1.77 9.61 -12.10
N GLU A 121 1.48 10.90 -12.02
CA GLU A 121 2.42 12.00 -12.29
C GLU A 121 3.20 12.43 -11.04
N LEU A 122 2.81 11.94 -9.85
CA LEU A 122 3.34 12.35 -8.55
C LEU A 122 3.12 13.84 -8.23
N GLU A 123 1.96 14.36 -8.63
CA GLU A 123 1.53 15.77 -8.45
C GLU A 123 0.29 15.89 -7.54
N TYR A 124 0.41 15.39 -6.31
CA TYR A 124 -0.67 15.35 -5.31
C TYR A 124 -0.34 16.09 -4.03
#